data_AF-A0A7C6SNE8-F1
#
_entry.id   AF-A0A7C6SNE8-F1
#
_cell.length_a   1.000
_cell.length_b   1.000
_cell.length_c   1.000
_cell.angle_alpha   90.00
_cell.angle_beta   90.00
_cell.angle_gamma   90.00
#
_symmetry.space_group_name_H-M   'P 1'
#
loop_
_entity.id
_entity.type
_entity.pdbx_description
1 polymer ?
#
loop_
_entity_poly.entity_id
_entity_poly.type
_entity_poly.pdbx_seq_one_letter_code
_entity_poly.pdbx_strand_id
1 'polypeptide(L)'
;MIENKQYVHGTAARKLEYDVYKENKVLKTKKKRRNNNKIKVKYVLVLLFISLLAGFATYRYAMITELNYIINQQAIEYNEIKEENKNIELDIKNSIDLNNVRTVAKTKLGMQEPDQYQITYISIPRDDSTVVLDDENQSEEDSGMLNILMGKIKSVSSFIH
;
A
#
# COMPACT_ATOMS: atom_id res chain seq x y z
N MET A 1 -54.95 -15.79 -31.11
CA MET A 1 -55.24 -17.14 -30.60
C MET A 1 -54.29 -18.10 -31.30
N ILE A 2 -53.43 -18.80 -30.55
CA ILE A 2 -52.32 -19.60 -31.10
C ILE A 2 -52.84 -21.02 -31.38
N GLU A 3 -52.99 -21.35 -32.66
CA GLU A 3 -53.46 -22.67 -33.12
C GLU A 3 -52.35 -23.72 -32.96
N ASN A 4 -52.46 -24.54 -31.92
CA ASN A 4 -51.49 -25.59 -31.60
C ASN A 4 -51.75 -26.80 -32.54
N LYS A 5 -51.06 -26.83 -33.69
CA LYS A 5 -51.16 -27.90 -34.70
C LYS A 5 -50.56 -29.22 -34.19
N GLN A 6 -51.31 -29.94 -33.36
CA GLN A 6 -50.95 -31.23 -32.77
C GLN A 6 -51.24 -32.46 -33.66
N TYR A 7 -51.67 -32.25 -34.90
CA TYR A 7 -52.10 -33.30 -35.83
C TYR A 7 -51.23 -33.32 -37.09
N VAL A 8 -51.10 -34.50 -37.70
CA VAL A 8 -50.41 -34.67 -38.98
C VAL A 8 -51.28 -34.10 -40.09
N HIS A 9 -50.72 -33.22 -40.92
CA HIS A 9 -51.46 -32.53 -41.98
C HIS A 9 -52.12 -33.54 -42.93
N GLY A 10 -53.45 -33.45 -43.09
CA GLY A 10 -54.24 -34.36 -43.93
C GLY A 10 -54.80 -35.59 -43.22
N THR A 11 -54.54 -35.77 -41.91
CA THR A 11 -55.03 -36.90 -41.12
C THR A 11 -55.52 -36.44 -39.75
N ALA A 12 -56.54 -37.10 -39.19
CA ALA A 12 -56.97 -36.89 -37.80
C ALA A 12 -56.00 -37.47 -36.74
N ALA A 13 -54.89 -38.07 -37.18
CA ALA A 13 -53.90 -38.69 -36.31
C ALA A 13 -53.03 -37.63 -35.62
N ARG A 14 -52.83 -37.79 -34.30
CA ARG A 14 -51.93 -36.94 -33.51
C ARG A 14 -50.50 -37.11 -34.01
N LYS A 15 -49.78 -36.01 -34.17
CA LYS A 15 -48.35 -36.03 -34.50
C LYS A 15 -47.58 -36.61 -33.31
N LEU A 16 -46.93 -37.76 -33.51
CA LEU A 16 -46.05 -38.35 -32.51
C LEU A 16 -44.81 -37.46 -32.34
N GLU A 17 -44.51 -37.09 -31.10
CA GLU A 17 -43.31 -36.31 -30.77
C GLU A 17 -42.09 -37.25 -30.76
N TYR A 18 -41.42 -37.35 -31.92
CA TYR A 18 -40.23 -38.17 -32.06
C TYR A 18 -38.99 -37.43 -31.56
N ASP A 19 -38.55 -37.75 -30.33
CA ASP A 19 -37.25 -37.30 -29.85
C ASP A 19 -36.17 -38.31 -30.26
N VAL A 20 -35.44 -37.93 -31.32
CA VAL A 20 -34.31 -38.67 -31.90
C VAL A 20 -33.30 -39.15 -30.83
N TYR A 21 -33.18 -38.43 -29.71
CA TYR A 21 -32.24 -38.74 -28.63
C TYR A 21 -32.83 -39.61 -27.51
N LYS A 22 -34.15 -39.81 -27.45
CA LYS A 22 -34.80 -40.75 -26.51
C LYS A 22 -34.82 -42.17 -27.07
N GLU A 23 -35.14 -42.30 -28.36
CA GLU A 23 -35.31 -43.62 -28.98
C GLU A 23 -33.98 -44.22 -29.48
N ASN A 24 -33.07 -43.41 -30.02
CA ASN A 24 -31.80 -43.93 -30.53
C ASN A 24 -30.72 -44.00 -29.43
N LYS A 25 -30.37 -45.23 -29.03
CA LYS A 25 -29.35 -45.51 -28.00
C LYS A 25 -27.97 -44.91 -28.34
N VAL A 26 -27.57 -44.88 -29.61
CA VAL A 26 -26.26 -44.37 -30.06
C VAL A 26 -26.20 -42.85 -29.98
N LEU A 27 -27.28 -42.16 -30.35
CA LEU A 27 -27.34 -40.69 -30.31
C LEU A 27 -27.44 -40.18 -28.86
N LYS A 28 -28.14 -40.92 -27.99
CA LYS A 28 -28.21 -40.65 -26.54
C LYS A 28 -26.83 -40.71 -25.88
N THR A 29 -26.04 -41.75 -26.15
CA THR A 29 -24.68 -41.90 -25.60
C THR A 29 -23.72 -40.84 -26.16
N LYS A 30 -23.82 -40.49 -27.45
CA LYS A 30 -23.03 -39.41 -28.07
C LYS A 30 -23.35 -38.04 -27.46
N LYS A 31 -24.62 -37.75 -27.15
CA LYS A 31 -25.05 -36.53 -26.44
C LYS A 31 -24.50 -36.48 -25.01
N LYS A 32 -24.59 -37.59 -24.26
CA LYS A 32 -24.03 -37.71 -22.90
C LYS A 32 -22.51 -37.51 -22.90
N ARG A 33 -21.78 -38.13 -23.83
CA ARG A 33 -20.32 -37.98 -23.97
C ARG A 33 -19.92 -36.53 -24.28
N ARG A 34 -20.64 -35.85 -25.18
CA ARG A 34 -20.42 -34.42 -25.49
C ARG A 34 -20.65 -33.55 -24.25
N ASN A 35 -21.72 -33.80 -23.50
CA ASN A 35 -22.00 -33.03 -22.28
C ASN A 35 -20.94 -33.25 -21.20
N ASN A 36 -20.50 -34.50 -21.01
CA ASN A 36 -19.43 -34.83 -20.07
C ASN A 36 -18.11 -34.17 -20.46
N ASN A 37 -17.76 -34.12 -21.75
CA ASN A 37 -16.57 -33.40 -22.21
C ASN A 37 -16.68 -31.89 -21.97
N LYS A 38 -17.85 -31.28 -22.21
CA LYS A 38 -18.07 -29.85 -21.91
C LYS A 38 -17.88 -29.55 -20.43
N ILE A 39 -18.40 -30.42 -19.56
CA ILE A 39 -18.22 -30.30 -18.10
C ILE A 39 -16.75 -30.41 -17.72
N LYS A 40 -16.03 -31.41 -18.24
CA LYS A 40 -14.58 -31.58 -18.00
C LYS A 40 -13.78 -30.35 -18.43
N VAL A 41 -14.03 -29.81 -19.63
CA VAL A 41 -13.37 -28.60 -20.13
C VAL A 41 -13.66 -27.40 -19.23
N LYS A 42 -14.90 -27.25 -18.75
CA LYS A 42 -15.26 -26.18 -17.79
C LYS A 42 -14.45 -26.29 -16.50
N TYR A 43 -14.29 -27.49 -15.94
CA TYR A 43 -13.47 -27.69 -14.74
C TYR A 43 -12.00 -27.38 -14.98
N VAL A 44 -11.44 -27.81 -16.10
CA VAL A 44 -10.05 -27.49 -16.47
C VAL A 44 -9.85 -25.98 -16.60
N LEU A 45 -10.81 -25.28 -17.22
CA LEU A 45 -10.74 -23.83 -17.39
C LEU A 45 -10.84 -23.08 -16.06
N VAL A 46 -11.69 -23.54 -15.14
CA VAL A 46 -11.78 -22.99 -13.77
C VAL A 46 -10.48 -23.23 -13.00
N LEU A 47 -9.91 -24.43 -13.09
CA LEU A 47 -8.64 -24.75 -12.43
C LEU A 47 -7.49 -23.90 -12.97
N LEU A 48 -7.43 -23.71 -14.29
CA LEU A 48 -6.47 -22.82 -14.93
C LEU A 48 -6.65 -21.38 -14.45
N PHE A 49 -7.89 -20.90 -14.33
CA PHE A 49 -8.17 -19.56 -13.83
C PHE A 49 -7.71 -19.37 -12.39
N ILE A 50 -7.98 -20.34 -11.50
CA ILE A 50 -7.51 -20.32 -10.11
C ILE A 50 -5.98 -20.33 -10.05
N SER A 51 -5.33 -21.15 -10.88
CA SER A 51 -3.86 -21.20 -10.96
C SER A 51 -3.26 -19.88 -11.42
N LEU A 52 -3.89 -19.20 -12.39
CA LEU A 52 -3.47 -17.87 -12.84
C LEU A 52 -3.62 -16.82 -11.74
N LEU A 53 -4.74 -16.83 -11.01
CA LEU A 53 -4.94 -15.92 -9.88
C LEU A 53 -3.91 -16.15 -8.77
N ALA A 54 -3.63 -17.41 -8.44
CA ALA A 54 -2.61 -17.75 -7.46
C ALA A 54 -1.22 -17.29 -7.92
N GLY A 55 -0.85 -17.54 -9.17
CA GLY A 55 0.43 -17.07 -9.74
C GLY A 55 0.55 -15.55 -9.81
N PHE A 56 -0.55 -14.85 -10.09
CA PHE A 56 -0.57 -13.39 -10.06
C PHE A 56 -0.38 -12.86 -8.63
N ALA A 57 -1.03 -13.46 -7.64
CA ALA A 57 -0.86 -13.09 -6.24
C ALA A 57 0.59 -13.29 -5.79
N THR A 58 1.21 -14.44 -6.08
CA THR A 58 2.61 -14.69 -5.70
C THR A 58 3.59 -13.73 -6.38
N TYR A 59 3.38 -13.40 -7.66
CA TYR A 59 4.17 -12.37 -8.35
C TYR A 59 4.09 -11.01 -7.65
N ARG A 60 2.89 -10.59 -7.26
CA ARG A 60 2.69 -9.33 -6.51
C ARG A 60 3.38 -9.39 -5.15
N TYR A 61 3.28 -10.51 -4.43
CA TYR A 61 3.98 -10.68 -3.15
C TYR A 61 5.51 -10.63 -3.29
N ALA A 62 6.07 -11.23 -4.33
CA ALA A 62 7.51 -11.15 -4.61
C ALA A 62 7.95 -9.70 -4.82
N MET A 63 7.24 -8.94 -5.66
CA MET A 63 7.52 -7.51 -5.88
C MET A 63 7.40 -6.69 -4.59
N ILE A 64 6.37 -6.94 -3.78
CA ILE A 64 6.20 -6.25 -2.48
C ILE A 64 7.36 -6.58 -1.53
N THR A 65 7.87 -7.81 -1.56
CA THR A 65 8.98 -8.22 -0.71
C THR A 65 10.27 -7.51 -1.08
N GLU A 66 10.57 -7.41 -2.38
CA GLU A 66 11.72 -6.63 -2.88
C GLU A 66 11.60 -5.16 -2.48
N LEU A 67 10.41 -4.56 -2.66
CA LEU A 67 10.19 -3.17 -2.27
C LEU A 67 10.34 -2.95 -0.76
N ASN A 68 9.81 -3.86 0.06
CA ASN A 68 9.98 -3.82 1.51
C ASN A 68 11.44 -3.91 1.92
N TYR A 69 12.23 -4.73 1.21
CA TYR A 69 13.67 -4.81 1.46
C TYR A 69 14.35 -3.47 1.21
N ILE A 70 14.06 -2.82 0.08
CA ILE A 70 14.61 -1.50 -0.25
C ILE A 70 14.19 -0.46 0.79
N ILE A 71 12.90 -0.42 1.16
CA ILE A 71 12.39 0.50 2.19
C ILE A 71 13.10 0.26 3.52
N ASN A 72 13.32 -1.00 3.90
CA ASN A 72 13.98 -1.33 5.15
C ASN A 72 15.45 -0.87 5.15
N GLN A 73 16.18 -1.09 4.05
CA GLN A 73 17.55 -0.60 3.90
C GLN A 73 17.62 0.94 4.02
N GLN A 74 16.75 1.65 3.28
CA GLN A 74 16.68 3.11 3.35
C GLN A 74 16.30 3.60 4.76
N ALA A 75 15.43 2.88 5.47
CA ALA A 75 15.07 3.21 6.84
C ALA A 75 16.25 3.00 7.82
N ILE A 76 17.07 1.96 7.60
CA ILE A 76 18.29 1.74 8.39
C ILE A 76 19.27 2.88 8.15
N GLU A 77 19.61 3.17 6.89
CA GLU A 77 20.52 4.28 6.53
C GLU A 77 20.04 5.62 7.11
N TYR A 78 18.75 5.91 6.99
CA TYR A 78 18.16 7.11 7.57
C TYR A 78 18.32 7.17 9.10
N ASN A 79 18.08 6.05 9.80
CA ASN A 79 18.21 6.00 11.24
C ASN A 79 19.67 6.14 11.68
N GLU A 80 20.62 5.55 10.93
CA GLU A 80 22.06 5.72 11.19
C GLU A 80 22.47 7.18 11.09
N ILE A 81 22.11 7.87 9.99
CA ILE A 81 22.40 9.30 9.80
C ILE A 81 21.73 10.14 10.90
N LYS A 82 20.50 9.80 11.29
CA LYS A 82 19.79 10.49 12.36
C LYS A 82 20.48 10.30 13.72
N GLU A 83 20.96 9.11 14.01
CA GLU A 83 21.70 8.81 15.23
C GLU A 83 23.06 9.53 15.24
N GLU A 84 23.77 9.52 14.11
CA GLU A 84 25.02 10.26 13.94
C GLU A 84 24.81 11.76 14.19
N ASN A 85 23.79 12.36 13.58
CA ASN A 85 23.45 13.77 13.82
C ASN A 85 23.17 14.05 15.31
N LYS A 86 22.43 13.16 15.98
CA LYS A 86 22.15 13.30 17.42
C LYS A 86 23.43 13.19 18.24
N ASN A 87 24.34 12.28 17.89
CA ASN A 87 25.62 12.13 18.57
C ASN A 87 26.50 13.37 18.38
N ILE A 88 26.57 13.92 17.17
CA ILE A 88 27.26 15.20 16.89
C ILE A 88 26.64 16.34 17.71
N GLU A 89 25.32 16.41 17.80
CA GLU A 89 24.64 17.42 18.63
C GLU A 89 25.00 17.29 20.11
N LEU A 90 25.07 16.06 20.63
CA LEU A 90 25.51 15.78 22.00
C LEU A 90 26.98 16.15 22.22
N ASP A 91 27.85 15.83 21.27
CA ASP A 91 29.27 16.16 21.32
C ASP A 91 29.48 17.68 21.31
N ILE A 92 28.72 18.42 20.51
CA ILE A 92 28.72 19.89 20.53
C ILE A 92 28.30 20.40 21.90
N LYS A 93 27.19 19.91 22.47
CA LYS A 93 26.72 20.29 23.81
C LYS A 93 27.76 20.00 24.89
N ASN A 94 28.43 18.84 24.83
CA ASN A 94 29.48 18.45 25.76
C ASN A 94 30.75 19.29 25.59
N SER A 95 31.10 19.67 24.36
CA SER A 95 32.27 20.52 24.09
C SER A 95 32.10 21.95 24.61
N ILE A 96 30.85 22.44 24.63
CA ILE A 96 30.46 23.75 25.18
C ILE A 96 30.19 23.65 26.70
N ASP A 97 30.29 22.45 27.31
CA ASP A 97 30.00 22.27 28.72
C ASP A 97 31.00 23.03 29.61
N LEU A 98 30.51 24.15 30.15
CA LEU A 98 31.19 25.01 31.10
C LEU A 98 31.69 24.26 32.35
N ASN A 99 31.11 23.10 32.68
CA ASN A 99 31.57 22.28 33.80
C ASN A 99 32.94 21.65 33.54
N ASN A 100 33.22 21.25 32.29
CA ASN A 100 34.50 20.67 31.93
C ASN A 100 35.60 21.75 31.98
N VAL A 101 35.28 22.94 31.45
CA VAL A 101 36.14 24.14 31.55
C VAL A 101 36.41 24.50 33.01
N ARG A 102 35.36 24.54 33.86
CA ARG A 102 35.49 24.81 35.31
C ARG A 102 36.41 23.80 36.00
N THR A 103 36.27 22.51 35.68
CA THR A 103 37.06 21.44 36.30
C THR A 103 38.52 21.54 35.90
N VAL A 104 38.82 21.75 34.62
CA VAL A 104 40.19 21.96 34.12
C VAL A 104 40.82 23.21 34.74
N ALA A 105 40.06 24.31 34.85
CA ALA A 105 40.53 25.54 35.47
C ALA A 105 40.92 25.33 36.94
N LYS A 106 40.07 24.66 37.74
CA LYS A 106 40.34 24.40 39.16
C LYS A 106 41.48 23.39 39.37
N THR A 107 41.52 22.31 38.59
CA THR A 107 42.44 21.19 38.84
C THR A 107 43.80 21.32 38.16
N LYS A 108 43.83 21.73 36.88
CA LYS A 108 45.09 21.82 36.10
C LYS A 108 45.72 23.21 36.15
N LEU A 109 44.89 24.26 36.18
CA LEU A 109 45.36 25.64 36.19
C LEU A 109 45.41 26.24 37.61
N GLY A 110 44.92 25.51 38.62
CA GLY A 110 44.90 25.97 40.01
C GLY A 110 44.02 27.20 40.24
N MET A 111 43.07 27.47 39.36
CA MET A 111 42.18 28.64 39.47
C MET A 111 41.17 28.45 40.61
N GLN A 112 40.90 29.52 41.33
CA GLN A 112 39.86 29.60 42.36
C GLN A 112 38.63 30.36 41.82
N GLU A 113 37.46 30.08 42.39
CA GLU A 113 36.26 30.87 42.09
C GLU A 113 36.42 32.33 42.53
N PRO A 114 36.10 33.32 41.67
CA PRO A 114 36.26 34.73 41.99
C PRO A 114 35.24 35.22 43.02
N ASP A 115 35.62 36.22 43.82
CA ASP A 115 34.71 36.90 44.75
C ASP A 115 33.77 37.88 44.02
N GLN A 116 32.65 38.23 44.64
CA GLN A 116 31.59 39.04 44.02
C GLN A 116 32.08 40.38 43.44
N TYR A 117 33.06 41.03 44.05
CA TYR A 117 33.60 42.32 43.59
C TYR A 117 34.55 42.18 42.39
N GLN A 118 34.96 40.97 42.02
CA GLN A 118 35.85 40.68 40.89
C GLN A 118 35.09 40.35 39.59
N ILE A 119 33.74 40.34 39.63
CA ILE A 119 32.89 39.98 38.49
C ILE A 119 32.55 41.24 37.68
N THR A 120 32.87 41.23 36.39
CA THR A 120 32.48 42.29 35.43
C THR A 120 31.59 41.70 34.34
N TYR A 121 30.42 42.29 34.13
CA TYR A 121 29.48 41.88 33.08
C TYR A 121 29.82 42.57 31.76
N ILE A 122 29.99 41.79 30.70
CA ILE A 122 30.15 42.28 29.33
C ILE A 122 28.93 41.87 28.49
N SER A 123 28.46 42.77 27.64
CA SER A 123 27.37 42.49 26.70
C SER A 123 27.93 41.88 25.42
N ILE A 124 27.47 40.69 25.05
CA ILE A 124 27.87 40.00 23.82
C ILE A 124 26.81 40.30 22.75
N PRO A 125 27.18 40.83 21.57
CA PRO A 125 26.24 41.01 20.47
C PRO A 125 25.76 39.63 19.97
N ARG A 126 24.44 39.48 19.80
CA ARG A 126 23.75 38.22 19.43
C ARG A 126 23.83 37.92 17.94
N ASP A 127 25.03 37.90 17.37
CA ASP A 127 25.19 37.58 15.93
C ASP A 127 25.49 36.11 15.64
N ASP A 128 25.71 35.28 16.64
CA ASP A 128 25.82 33.83 16.45
C ASP A 128 25.36 33.10 17.69
N SER A 129 24.67 31.97 17.50
CA SER A 129 24.14 31.05 18.52
C SER A 129 22.70 31.31 18.95
N THR A 130 21.76 31.07 18.03
CA THR A 130 20.66 30.10 18.24
C THR A 130 20.01 29.84 16.89
N VAL A 131 20.47 28.83 16.15
CA VAL A 131 19.60 28.22 15.13
C VAL A 131 18.55 27.42 15.90
N VAL A 132 17.51 28.12 16.35
CA VAL A 132 16.25 27.47 16.68
C VAL A 132 15.73 26.98 15.34
N LEU A 133 15.87 25.68 15.09
CA LEU A 133 15.10 25.03 14.04
C LEU A 133 13.65 25.09 14.52
N ASP A 134 12.93 26.13 14.10
CA ASP A 134 11.48 26.18 14.22
C ASP A 134 10.94 25.00 13.41
N ASP A 135 10.42 24.03 14.13
CA ASP A 135 9.71 22.86 13.61
C ASP A 135 8.38 23.37 13.04
N GLU A 136 8.43 23.88 11.82
CA GLU A 136 7.28 24.39 11.09
C GLU A 136 6.42 23.20 10.63
N ASN A 137 5.64 22.66 11.57
CA ASN A 137 4.47 21.87 11.27
C ASN A 137 3.41 22.79 10.66
N GLN A 138 3.57 23.19 9.40
CA GLN A 138 2.44 23.60 8.57
C GLN A 138 1.69 22.32 8.18
N SER A 139 0.62 22.06 8.93
CA SER A 139 -0.47 21.21 8.48
C SER A 139 -1.19 21.95 7.36
N GLU A 140 -0.65 21.87 6.14
CA GLU A 140 -1.37 22.27 4.95
C GLU A 140 -2.48 21.26 4.69
N GLU A 141 -3.70 21.79 4.71
CA GLU A 141 -4.95 21.11 4.47
C GLU A 141 -4.93 20.21 3.24
N ASP A 142 -5.21 18.94 3.49
CA ASP A 142 -5.53 17.83 2.59
C ASP A 142 -6.82 18.05 1.74
N SER A 143 -7.18 19.31 1.49
CA SER A 143 -8.38 19.72 0.76
C SER A 143 -8.23 19.54 -0.77
N GLY A 144 -7.00 19.56 -1.29
CA GLY A 144 -6.72 19.31 -2.71
C GLY A 144 -7.03 17.88 -3.16
N MET A 145 -6.68 16.87 -2.35
CA MET A 145 -6.85 15.46 -2.71
C MET A 145 -8.31 14.99 -2.59
N LEU A 146 -9.05 15.47 -1.58
CA LEU A 146 -10.48 15.14 -1.44
C LEU A 146 -11.34 15.81 -2.51
N ASN A 147 -11.00 17.03 -2.94
CA ASN A 147 -11.70 17.71 -4.03
C ASN A 147 -11.53 16.98 -5.37
N ILE A 148 -10.35 16.38 -5.63
CA ILE A 148 -10.12 15.55 -6.82
C ILE A 148 -10.94 14.25 -6.76
N LEU A 149 -11.03 13.62 -5.58
CA LEU A 149 -11.81 12.40 -5.39
C LEU A 149 -13.32 12.66 -5.56
N MET A 150 -13.81 13.77 -5.01
CA MET A 150 -15.21 14.19 -5.11
C MET A 150 -15.61 14.53 -6.55
N GLY A 151 -14.70 15.14 -7.31
CA GLY A 151 -14.90 15.40 -8.74
C GLY A 151 -15.07 14.13 -9.58
N LYS A 152 -14.29 13.08 -9.29
CA LYS A 152 -14.43 11.78 -9.96
C LYS A 152 -15.73 11.05 -9.60
N ILE A 153 -16.15 11.11 -8.33
CA ILE A 153 -17.39 10.45 -7.89
C ILE A 153 -18.63 11.11 -8.51
N LYS A 154 -18.66 12.45 -8.58
CA LYS A 154 -19.74 13.19 -9.28
C LYS A 154 -19.83 12.80 -10.76
N SER A 155 -18.69 12.61 -11.43
CA SER A 155 -18.68 12.22 -12.85
C SER A 155 -19.28 10.83 -13.10
N VAL A 156 -19.19 9.91 -12.14
CA VAL A 156 -19.77 8.56 -12.27
C VAL A 156 -21.27 8.57 -11.96
N SER A 157 -21.70 9.39 -11.00
CA SER A 157 -23.12 9.56 -10.66
C SER A 157 -23.97 10.08 -11.82
N SER A 158 -23.43 10.93 -12.70
CA SER A 158 -24.17 11.46 -13.85
C SER A 158 -24.37 10.44 -14.98
N PHE A 159 -23.71 9.28 -14.92
CA PHE A 159 -23.91 8.18 -15.88
C PHE A 159 -24.93 7.14 -15.40
N ILE A 160 -25.45 7.26 -14.17
CA ILE A 160 -26.38 6.30 -13.55
C ILE A 160 -27.80 6.88 -13.40
N HIS A 161 -28.05 8.12 -13.85
CA HIS A 161 -29.41 8.66 -14.01
C HIS A 161 -29.71 8.97 -15.47
#